data_AF-A0A4U2MXZ8-F1
#
_entry.id   AF-A0A4U2MXZ8-F1
#
_cell.length_a   1.000
_cell.length_b   1.000
_cell.length_c   1.000
_cell.angle_alpha   90.00
_cell.angle_beta   90.00
_cell.angle_gamma   90.00
#
_symmetry.space_group_name_H-M   'P 1'
#
loop_
_entity.id
_entity.type
_entity.pdbx_description
1 polymer ?
#
loop_
_entity_poly.entity_id
_entity_poly.type
_entity_poly.pdbx_seq_one_letter_code
_entity_poly.pdbx_strand_id
1 'polypeptide(L)'
;MDRSKRQDLKEITKETTITTVLEVGSDAVADFAKESVTGLVAELAIDGVASLVPGLSGVYGSLKRAKLERNMQSFSEDLASRIAELQANLENKTSEQKQQIDKLYGYVMDYVIDEQQEDKIKYIVNGFVKLTEHEDVTEDFVLTYYDVLKELRIVDIAVLRLYNYSYDQERLTFEDVMEQHGLSYDQYDSIRNNLFRLGILTTKTEKKILDDLKNLFQSIKDIHDYLEKQSKGKRTSNLKLKKLNSRDSFEISKFGRDIVEFFFNLEETS
;
A
#
# COMPACT_ATOMS: atom_id res chain seq x y z
N MET A 1 39.24 -8.23 9.62
CA MET A 1 38.12 -9.17 9.39
C MET A 1 38.63 -10.25 8.46
N ASP A 2 38.71 -11.47 8.98
CA ASP A 2 39.43 -12.59 8.34
C ASP A 2 38.74 -13.07 7.06
N ARG A 3 39.51 -13.53 6.06
CA ARG A 3 38.99 -13.95 4.76
C ARG A 3 38.10 -15.19 4.86
N SER A 4 38.31 -16.07 5.86
CA SER A 4 37.48 -17.27 6.04
C SER A 4 36.04 -16.91 6.44
N LYS A 5 35.85 -16.01 7.43
CA LYS A 5 34.51 -15.56 7.86
C LYS A 5 33.68 -14.96 6.73
N ARG A 6 34.32 -14.34 5.74
CA ARG A 6 33.67 -13.76 4.55
C ARG A 6 33.26 -14.81 3.52
N GLN A 7 33.92 -15.95 3.53
CA GLN A 7 33.63 -17.08 2.65
C GLN A 7 32.52 -17.94 3.27
N ASP A 8 32.56 -18.14 4.59
CA ASP A 8 31.53 -18.82 5.37
C ASP A 8 30.17 -18.08 5.29
N LEU A 9 30.17 -16.74 5.47
CA LEU A 9 28.95 -15.92 5.30
C LEU A 9 28.35 -16.00 3.88
N LYS A 10 29.19 -16.19 2.84
CA LYS A 10 28.78 -16.33 1.43
C LYS A 10 28.30 -17.75 1.08
N GLU A 11 28.74 -18.76 1.82
CA GLU A 11 28.24 -20.13 1.68
C GLU A 11 26.91 -20.29 2.42
N ILE A 12 26.78 -19.74 3.64
CA ILE A 12 25.52 -19.74 4.41
C ILE A 12 24.41 -19.00 3.65
N THR A 13 24.71 -17.87 2.99
CA THR A 13 23.75 -17.13 2.14
C THR A 13 23.42 -17.80 0.80
N LYS A 14 24.22 -18.76 0.33
CA LYS A 14 23.98 -19.44 -0.95
C LYS A 14 23.13 -20.71 -0.85
N GLU A 15 23.15 -21.39 0.29
CA GLU A 15 22.39 -22.64 0.48
C GLU A 15 21.12 -22.45 1.32
N THR A 16 20.97 -21.32 2.02
CA THR A 16 19.84 -21.09 2.93
C THR A 16 18.76 -20.25 2.26
N THR A 17 17.63 -20.88 1.89
CA THR A 17 16.47 -20.18 1.33
C THR A 17 15.53 -19.67 2.42
N ILE A 18 14.70 -18.67 2.11
CA ILE A 18 13.75 -18.13 3.12
C ILE A 18 12.77 -19.21 3.57
N THR A 19 12.33 -20.09 2.67
CA THR A 19 11.44 -21.21 3.03
C THR A 19 12.09 -22.16 4.03
N THR A 20 13.37 -22.49 3.84
CA THR A 20 14.14 -23.31 4.79
C THR A 20 14.24 -22.63 6.16
N VAL A 21 14.51 -21.33 6.18
CA VAL A 21 14.60 -20.54 7.43
C VAL A 21 13.25 -20.52 8.16
N LEU A 22 12.16 -20.32 7.42
CA LEU A 22 10.81 -20.25 7.98
C LEU A 22 10.38 -21.60 8.58
N GLU A 23 10.77 -22.71 7.96
CA GLU A 23 10.48 -24.07 8.47
C GLU A 23 11.22 -24.40 9.78
N VAL A 24 12.43 -23.86 9.97
CA VAL A 24 13.24 -24.14 11.17
C VAL A 24 12.73 -23.36 12.40
N GLY A 25 12.06 -22.22 12.22
CA GLY A 25 11.37 -21.47 13.27
C GLY A 25 11.95 -20.09 13.59
N SER A 26 11.40 -19.42 14.61
CA SER A 26 11.64 -18.00 14.89
C SER A 26 13.11 -17.64 15.16
N ASP A 27 13.84 -18.51 15.86
CA ASP A 27 15.25 -18.26 16.18
C ASP A 27 16.11 -18.25 14.91
N ALA A 28 15.80 -19.12 13.94
CA ALA A 28 16.48 -19.14 12.64
C ALA A 28 16.15 -17.90 11.80
N VAL A 29 14.90 -17.40 11.85
CA VAL A 29 14.51 -16.15 11.19
C VAL A 29 15.30 -14.96 11.74
N ALA A 30 15.45 -14.87 13.06
CA ALA A 30 16.18 -13.78 13.70
C ALA A 30 17.68 -13.78 13.35
N ASP A 31 18.29 -14.97 13.21
CA ASP A 31 19.70 -15.08 12.85
C ASP A 31 19.92 -14.85 11.34
N PHE A 32 19.05 -15.38 10.47
CA PHE A 32 19.05 -15.09 9.04
C PHE A 32 18.90 -13.60 8.74
N ALA A 33 18.05 -12.91 9.49
CA ALA A 33 17.88 -11.47 9.42
C ALA A 33 19.17 -10.70 9.69
N LYS A 34 19.85 -11.01 10.80
CA LYS A 34 21.11 -10.36 11.18
C LYS A 34 22.19 -10.58 10.13
N GLU A 35 22.29 -11.79 9.59
CA GLU A 35 23.25 -12.12 8.54
C GLU A 35 22.93 -11.39 7.23
N SER A 36 21.67 -11.36 6.82
CA SER A 36 21.21 -10.66 5.61
C SER A 36 21.49 -9.15 5.69
N VAL A 37 21.16 -8.52 6.83
CA VAL A 37 21.49 -7.11 7.09
C VAL A 37 22.99 -6.86 7.01
N THR A 38 23.77 -7.71 7.68
CA THR A 38 25.24 -7.58 7.71
C THR A 38 25.83 -7.72 6.30
N GLY A 39 25.31 -8.66 5.50
CA GLY A 39 25.69 -8.87 4.11
C GLY A 39 25.44 -7.65 3.22
N LEU A 40 24.21 -7.14 3.23
CA LEU A 40 23.81 -5.96 2.43
C LEU A 40 24.57 -4.70 2.84
N VAL A 41 24.76 -4.46 4.15
CA VAL A 41 25.56 -3.31 4.63
C VAL A 41 27.02 -3.43 4.18
N ALA A 42 27.58 -4.64 4.15
CA ALA A 42 28.93 -4.87 3.67
C ALA A 42 29.04 -4.64 2.15
N GLU A 43 28.05 -5.06 1.36
CA GLU A 43 28.00 -4.82 -0.09
C GLU A 43 27.91 -3.33 -0.42
N LEU A 44 27.00 -2.59 0.22
CA LEU A 44 26.89 -1.13 0.08
C LEU A 44 28.16 -0.39 0.51
N ALA A 45 28.95 -0.96 1.43
CA ALA A 45 30.24 -0.42 1.82
C ALA A 45 31.34 -0.66 0.78
N ILE A 46 31.24 -1.74 0.00
CA ILE A 46 32.16 -2.08 -1.08
C ILE A 46 31.86 -1.24 -2.32
N ASP A 47 30.59 -1.08 -2.69
CA ASP A 47 30.19 -0.28 -3.85
C ASP A 47 30.36 1.24 -3.63
N GLY A 48 30.53 1.65 -2.36
CA GLY A 48 30.78 3.03 -1.93
C GLY A 48 32.17 3.61 -2.26
N VAL A 49 33.01 2.95 -3.06
CA VAL A 49 34.34 3.46 -3.46
C VAL A 49 34.26 4.64 -4.45
N ALA A 50 33.11 4.91 -5.07
CA ALA A 50 32.98 5.89 -6.16
C ALA A 50 32.54 7.32 -5.77
N SER A 51 32.67 7.74 -4.50
CA SER A 51 32.42 9.15 -4.11
C SER A 51 33.67 9.88 -3.60
N LEU A 52 34.76 9.77 -4.35
CA LEU A 52 35.93 10.65 -4.18
C LEU A 52 35.69 12.00 -4.88
N VAL A 53 34.83 12.83 -4.30
CA VAL A 53 34.84 14.28 -4.56
C VAL A 53 35.46 14.96 -3.32
N PRO A 54 36.64 15.59 -3.44
CA PRO A 54 37.24 16.34 -2.35
C PRO A 54 36.33 17.50 -1.94
N GLY A 55 35.85 17.50 -0.69
CA GLY A 55 35.18 18.68 -0.07
C GLY A 55 33.78 18.49 0.50
N LEU A 56 33.08 17.36 0.28
CA LEU A 56 31.75 17.08 0.85
C LEU A 56 31.57 15.61 1.31
N SER A 57 32.56 15.04 2.00
CA SER A 57 32.59 13.62 2.35
C SER A 57 31.97 13.32 3.72
N GLY A 58 30.99 12.40 3.78
CA GLY A 58 30.82 11.53 4.96
C GLY A 58 29.39 11.22 5.45
N VAL A 59 28.39 12.07 5.18
CA VAL A 59 27.12 12.00 5.96
C VAL A 59 25.98 11.26 5.26
N TYR A 60 26.01 11.13 3.93
CA TYR A 60 24.91 10.49 3.17
C TYR A 60 24.87 8.96 3.29
N GLY A 61 26.00 8.31 3.58
CA GLY A 61 26.09 6.84 3.68
C GLY A 61 25.53 6.28 4.99
N SER A 62 25.66 6.99 6.11
CA SER A 62 25.21 6.50 7.42
C SER A 62 23.68 6.53 7.55
N LEU A 63 23.03 7.57 7.03
CA LEU A 63 21.57 7.70 7.08
C LEU A 63 20.85 6.62 6.27
N LYS A 64 21.34 6.31 5.06
CA LYS A 64 20.80 5.21 4.25
C LYS A 64 21.03 3.84 4.90
N ARG A 65 22.21 3.63 5.50
CA ARG A 65 22.52 2.39 6.24
C ARG A 65 21.63 2.19 7.45
N ALA A 66 21.48 3.21 8.29
CA ALA A 66 20.62 3.15 9.47
C ALA A 66 19.16 2.90 9.10
N LYS A 67 18.68 3.44 7.97
CA LYS A 67 17.35 3.15 7.46
C LYS A 67 17.21 1.69 7.02
N LEU A 68 18.14 1.20 6.20
CA LEU A 68 18.12 -0.19 5.75
C LEU A 68 18.13 -1.15 6.95
N GLU A 69 18.99 -0.88 7.94
CA GLU A 69 19.07 -1.66 9.17
C GLU A 69 17.72 -1.71 9.89
N ARG A 70 17.06 -0.56 10.07
CA ARG A 70 15.72 -0.51 10.68
C ARG A 70 14.68 -1.25 9.86
N ASN A 71 14.59 -1.00 8.55
CA ASN A 71 13.61 -1.64 7.68
C ASN A 71 13.74 -3.17 7.73
N MET A 72 14.96 -3.68 7.66
CA MET A 72 15.23 -5.11 7.73
C MET A 72 14.93 -5.68 9.12
N GLN A 73 15.29 -4.96 10.18
CA GLN A 73 14.97 -5.36 11.54
C GLN A 73 13.45 -5.46 11.73
N SER A 74 12.70 -4.42 11.37
CA SER A 74 11.23 -4.43 11.43
C SER A 74 10.65 -5.56 10.59
N PHE A 75 11.17 -5.77 9.38
CA PHE A 75 10.68 -6.83 8.48
C PHE A 75 10.86 -8.21 9.11
N SER A 76 12.01 -8.47 9.71
CA SER A 76 12.32 -9.75 10.34
C SER A 76 11.58 -9.98 11.66
N GLU A 77 11.41 -8.93 12.47
CA GLU A 77 10.58 -8.99 13.68
C GLU A 77 9.12 -9.31 13.33
N ASP A 78 8.57 -8.63 12.32
CA ASP A 78 7.21 -8.86 11.85
C ASP A 78 7.07 -10.25 11.20
N LEU A 79 8.05 -10.72 10.41
CA LEU A 79 8.07 -12.10 9.86
C LEU A 79 8.08 -13.14 10.98
N ALA A 80 8.95 -12.96 11.99
CA ALA A 80 9.06 -13.88 13.12
C ALA A 80 7.76 -13.94 13.93
N SER A 81 7.05 -12.81 14.06
CA SER A 81 5.74 -12.77 14.72
C SER A 81 4.66 -13.58 13.98
N ARG A 82 4.84 -13.80 12.67
CA ARG A 82 3.93 -14.57 11.80
C ARG A 82 4.47 -15.93 11.40
N ILE A 83 5.51 -16.42 12.07
CA ILE A 83 6.21 -17.66 11.70
C ILE A 83 5.28 -18.88 11.64
N ALA A 84 4.32 -18.99 12.57
CA ALA A 84 3.40 -20.12 12.62
C ALA A 84 2.44 -20.15 11.41
N GLU A 85 1.99 -18.98 10.96
CA GLU A 85 1.14 -18.82 9.77
C GLU A 85 1.93 -19.19 8.51
N LEU A 86 3.16 -18.69 8.40
CA LEU A 86 4.07 -19.01 7.29
C LEU A 86 4.41 -20.51 7.24
N GLN A 87 4.68 -21.14 8.38
CA GLN A 87 4.95 -22.58 8.46
C GLN A 87 3.75 -23.39 7.98
N ALA A 88 2.55 -23.08 8.47
CA ALA A 88 1.32 -23.75 8.05
C ALA A 88 1.07 -23.59 6.53
N ASN A 89 1.36 -22.42 5.97
CA ASN A 89 1.25 -22.16 4.54
C ASN A 89 2.26 -23.01 3.72
N LEU A 90 3.47 -23.20 4.25
CA LEU A 90 4.55 -23.95 3.59
C LEU A 90 4.43 -25.47 3.72
N GLU A 91 3.81 -25.99 4.78
CA GLU A 91 3.62 -27.44 5.01
C GLU A 91 2.94 -28.15 3.82
N ASN A 92 1.99 -27.47 3.17
CA ASN A 92 1.20 -28.02 2.07
C ASN A 92 1.77 -27.70 0.67
N LYS A 93 2.92 -27.02 0.58
CA LYS A 93 3.50 -26.56 -0.68
C LYS A 93 4.47 -27.59 -1.26
N THR A 94 4.47 -27.77 -2.58
CA THR A 94 5.47 -28.61 -3.28
C THR A 94 6.85 -27.95 -3.26
N SER A 95 7.88 -28.71 -3.65
CA SER A 95 9.25 -28.17 -3.76
C SER A 95 9.33 -27.04 -4.79
N GLU A 96 8.61 -27.17 -5.91
CA GLU A 96 8.54 -26.14 -6.96
C GLU A 96 7.85 -24.87 -6.44
N GLN A 97 6.76 -25.00 -5.69
CA GLN A 97 6.07 -23.86 -5.11
C GLN A 97 6.92 -23.15 -4.05
N LYS A 98 7.67 -23.89 -3.23
CA LYS A 98 8.63 -23.31 -2.26
C LYS A 98 9.75 -22.55 -2.98
N GLN A 99 10.30 -23.11 -4.04
CA GLN A 99 11.29 -22.43 -4.88
C GLN A 99 10.73 -21.14 -5.52
N GLN A 100 9.46 -21.16 -5.93
CA GLN A 100 8.77 -19.97 -6.43
C GLN A 100 8.61 -18.92 -5.34
N ILE A 101 8.22 -19.30 -4.12
CA ILE A 101 8.15 -18.40 -2.96
C ILE A 101 9.53 -17.80 -2.67
N ASP A 102 10.62 -18.57 -2.73
CA ASP A 102 11.98 -18.07 -2.55
C ASP A 102 12.34 -17.01 -3.61
N LYS A 103 11.92 -17.22 -4.87
CA LYS A 103 12.09 -16.21 -5.93
C LYS A 103 11.27 -14.96 -5.65
N LEU A 104 10.00 -15.12 -5.26
CA LEU A 104 9.10 -13.99 -4.96
C LEU A 104 9.58 -13.17 -3.77
N TYR A 105 10.17 -13.83 -2.76
CA TYR A 105 10.81 -13.18 -1.63
C TYR A 105 11.91 -12.21 -2.07
N GLY A 106 12.70 -12.57 -3.08
CA GLY A 106 13.70 -11.67 -3.67
C GLY A 106 13.12 -10.33 -4.11
N TYR A 107 12.00 -10.35 -4.85
CA TYR A 107 11.32 -9.11 -5.25
C TYR A 107 10.78 -8.33 -4.05
N VAL A 108 10.20 -9.02 -3.06
CA VAL A 108 9.71 -8.37 -1.83
C VAL A 108 10.85 -7.66 -1.08
N MET A 109 12.03 -8.26 -1.05
CA MET A 109 13.20 -7.66 -0.41
C MET A 109 13.65 -6.37 -1.09
N ASP A 110 13.54 -6.26 -2.41
CA ASP A 110 13.83 -5.01 -3.12
C ASP A 110 12.92 -3.87 -2.61
N TYR A 111 11.64 -4.15 -2.33
CA TYR A 111 10.73 -3.18 -1.75
C TYR A 111 11.07 -2.84 -0.29
N VAL A 112 11.54 -3.79 0.52
CA VAL A 112 12.01 -3.54 1.90
C VAL A 112 13.22 -2.60 1.91
N ILE A 113 14.18 -2.86 1.03
CA ILE A 113 15.43 -2.10 0.93
C ILE A 113 15.15 -0.64 0.54
N ASP A 114 14.22 -0.43 -0.39
CA ASP A 114 13.91 0.89 -0.94
C ASP A 114 12.84 1.69 -0.15
N GLU A 115 12.15 1.06 0.80
CA GLU A 115 11.05 1.70 1.53
C GLU A 115 11.54 2.89 2.36
N GLN A 116 10.83 4.01 2.22
CA GLN A 116 11.17 5.26 2.88
C GLN A 116 10.51 5.41 4.25
N GLN A 117 9.35 4.78 4.45
CA GLN A 117 8.54 4.83 5.66
C GLN A 117 8.55 3.47 6.35
N GLU A 118 9.32 3.35 7.43
CA GLU A 118 9.46 2.13 8.24
C GLU A 118 8.09 1.54 8.66
N ASP A 119 7.10 2.40 8.94
CA ASP A 119 5.73 1.99 9.28
C ASP A 119 5.02 1.16 8.19
N LYS A 120 5.50 1.18 6.94
CA LYS A 120 4.96 0.38 5.84
C LYS A 120 5.52 -1.03 5.77
N ILE A 121 6.63 -1.32 6.48
CA ILE A 121 7.26 -2.64 6.47
C ILE A 121 6.27 -3.73 6.89
N LYS A 122 5.44 -3.47 7.91
CA LYS A 122 4.38 -4.40 8.32
C LYS A 122 3.39 -4.76 7.21
N TYR A 123 3.10 -3.82 6.31
CA TYR A 123 2.21 -4.07 5.17
C TYR A 123 2.92 -4.90 4.09
N ILE A 124 4.20 -4.64 3.85
CA ILE A 124 5.04 -5.49 2.98
C ILE A 124 5.05 -6.92 3.53
N VAL A 125 5.20 -7.11 4.84
CA VAL A 125 5.15 -8.43 5.48
C VAL A 125 3.79 -9.09 5.31
N ASN A 126 2.69 -8.37 5.53
CA ASN A 126 1.34 -8.90 5.30
C ASN A 126 1.17 -9.41 3.87
N GLY A 127 1.62 -8.61 2.89
CA GLY A 127 1.62 -9.01 1.49
C GLY A 127 2.42 -10.30 1.27
N PHE A 128 3.59 -10.45 1.90
CA PHE A 128 4.40 -11.66 1.75
C PHE A 128 3.70 -12.88 2.37
N VAL A 129 3.08 -12.74 3.53
CA VAL A 129 2.26 -13.80 4.12
C VAL A 129 1.14 -14.20 3.16
N LYS A 130 0.41 -13.23 2.58
CA LYS A 130 -0.61 -13.50 1.57
C LYS A 130 -0.06 -14.21 0.32
N LEU A 131 1.14 -13.87 -0.13
CA LEU A 131 1.80 -14.59 -1.23
C LEU A 131 1.99 -16.08 -0.90
N THR A 132 2.34 -16.42 0.34
CA THR A 132 2.55 -17.82 0.74
C THR A 132 1.26 -18.63 0.84
N GLU A 133 0.10 -17.97 1.02
CA GLU A 133 -1.20 -18.64 1.03
C GLU A 133 -1.57 -19.16 -0.37
N HIS A 134 -1.32 -18.36 -1.40
CA HIS A 134 -1.71 -18.66 -2.78
C HIS A 134 -0.90 -19.81 -3.41
N GLU A 135 -1.53 -20.58 -4.29
CA GLU A 135 -0.92 -21.72 -4.97
C GLU A 135 -0.09 -21.31 -6.19
N ASP A 136 -0.56 -20.30 -6.94
CA ASP A 136 0.04 -19.83 -8.20
C ASP A 136 0.14 -18.30 -8.22
N VAL A 137 1.27 -17.76 -7.77
CA VAL A 137 1.52 -16.31 -7.83
C VAL A 137 2.64 -15.97 -8.81
N THR A 138 2.34 -15.13 -9.79
CA THR A 138 3.33 -14.68 -10.78
C THR A 138 4.16 -13.51 -10.27
N GLU A 139 5.34 -13.35 -10.85
CA GLU A 139 6.20 -12.18 -10.66
C GLU A 139 5.46 -10.88 -10.97
N ASP A 140 4.75 -10.82 -12.11
CA ASP A 140 3.97 -9.63 -12.51
C ASP A 140 2.90 -9.25 -11.46
N PHE A 141 2.28 -10.24 -10.82
CA PHE A 141 1.32 -9.99 -9.75
C PHE A 141 2.00 -9.34 -8.54
N VAL A 142 3.14 -9.87 -8.09
CA VAL A 142 3.92 -9.30 -6.98
C VAL A 142 4.34 -7.87 -7.31
N LEU A 143 4.94 -7.64 -8.48
CA LEU A 143 5.39 -6.32 -8.89
C LEU A 143 4.22 -5.32 -8.95
N THR A 144 3.09 -5.72 -9.54
CA THR A 144 1.90 -4.85 -9.64
C THR A 144 1.38 -4.42 -8.27
N TYR A 145 1.23 -5.37 -7.33
CA TYR A 145 0.69 -5.08 -6.01
C TYR A 145 1.67 -4.25 -5.17
N TYR A 146 2.95 -4.63 -5.16
CA TYR A 146 3.95 -3.94 -4.36
C TYR A 146 4.32 -2.57 -4.93
N ASP A 147 4.22 -2.36 -6.25
CA ASP A 147 4.33 -1.02 -6.86
C ASP A 147 3.21 -0.09 -6.38
N VAL A 148 1.97 -0.60 -6.27
CA VAL A 148 0.88 0.18 -5.69
C VAL A 148 1.17 0.50 -4.23
N LEU A 149 1.60 -0.48 -3.43
CA LEU A 149 1.97 -0.22 -2.03
C LEU A 149 3.09 0.82 -1.95
N LYS A 150 4.13 0.73 -2.78
CA LYS A 150 5.27 1.65 -2.84
C LYS A 150 4.82 3.10 -3.11
N GLU A 151 3.89 3.31 -4.03
CA GLU A 151 3.34 4.63 -4.35
C GLU A 151 2.48 5.23 -3.22
N LEU A 152 1.88 4.38 -2.37
CA LEU A 152 1.10 4.83 -1.23
C LEU A 152 1.98 5.34 -0.08
N ARG A 153 1.63 6.50 0.47
CA ARG A 153 2.12 6.97 1.76
C ARG A 153 1.19 6.51 2.87
N ILE A 154 1.70 6.55 4.10
CA ILE A 154 0.89 6.27 5.31
C ILE A 154 -0.40 7.11 5.36
N VAL A 155 -0.34 8.37 4.91
CA VAL A 155 -1.53 9.23 4.85
C VAL A 155 -2.53 8.80 3.77
N ASP A 156 -2.07 8.28 2.63
CA ASP A 156 -2.95 7.70 1.61
C ASP A 156 -3.68 6.46 2.17
N ILE A 157 -2.98 5.62 2.93
CA ILE A 157 -3.55 4.45 3.62
C ILE A 157 -4.59 4.88 4.67
N ALA A 158 -4.31 5.95 5.44
CA ALA A 158 -5.26 6.51 6.40
C ALA A 158 -6.56 6.98 5.72
N VAL A 159 -6.45 7.69 4.59
CA VAL A 159 -7.61 8.12 3.80
C VAL A 159 -8.34 6.92 3.18
N LEU A 160 -7.61 5.91 2.69
CA LEU A 160 -8.20 4.70 2.11
C LEU A 160 -9.09 3.95 3.12
N ARG A 161 -8.71 3.92 4.40
CA ARG A 161 -9.49 3.27 5.46
C ARG A 161 -10.89 3.85 5.61
N LEU A 162 -11.10 5.14 5.33
CA LEU A 162 -12.42 5.77 5.34
C LEU A 162 -13.38 5.19 4.30
N TYR A 163 -12.86 4.51 3.28
CA TYR A 163 -13.65 3.89 2.20
C TYR A 163 -13.92 2.40 2.44
N ASN A 164 -13.28 1.78 3.43
CA ASN A 164 -13.50 0.38 3.76
C ASN A 164 -14.31 0.23 5.05
N TYR A 165 -15.60 -0.06 4.92
CA TYR A 165 -16.55 -0.14 6.04
C TYR A 165 -16.22 -1.24 7.06
N SER A 166 -15.47 -2.27 6.68
CA SER A 166 -15.11 -3.39 7.56
C SER A 166 -13.93 -3.07 8.50
N TYR A 167 -13.25 -1.94 8.29
CA TYR A 167 -11.98 -1.66 8.98
C TYR A 167 -12.12 -1.15 10.41
N ASP A 168 -13.19 -0.44 10.73
CA ASP A 168 -13.19 0.40 11.94
C ASP A 168 -14.46 0.22 12.80
N GLN A 169 -14.24 -0.33 13.99
CA GLN A 169 -15.25 -0.35 15.06
C GLN A 169 -15.47 1.06 15.64
N GLU A 170 -14.47 1.94 15.53
CA GLU A 170 -14.56 3.37 15.81
C GLU A 170 -14.70 4.11 14.49
N ARG A 171 -15.85 4.70 14.18
CA ARG A 171 -16.05 5.35 12.86
C ARG A 171 -15.15 6.58 12.69
N LEU A 172 -13.90 6.40 12.25
CA LEU A 172 -13.03 7.49 11.83
C LEU A 172 -13.73 8.32 10.76
N THR A 173 -13.78 9.62 10.97
CA THR A 173 -14.31 10.59 10.02
C THR A 173 -13.19 11.19 9.18
N PHE A 174 -13.54 11.89 8.09
CA PHE A 174 -12.51 12.57 7.31
C PHE A 174 -11.88 13.72 8.09
N GLU A 175 -12.63 14.36 9.00
CA GLU A 175 -12.12 15.36 9.92
C GLU A 175 -11.03 14.81 10.83
N ASP A 176 -11.23 13.61 11.40
CA ASP A 176 -10.25 12.96 12.28
C ASP A 176 -8.94 12.69 11.53
N VAL A 177 -9.01 12.17 10.30
CA VAL A 177 -7.83 11.90 9.47
C VAL A 177 -7.11 13.20 9.09
N MET A 178 -7.86 14.27 8.78
CA MET A 178 -7.24 15.57 8.50
C MET A 178 -6.54 16.16 9.72
N GLU A 179 -7.16 16.08 10.90
CA GLU A 179 -6.57 16.57 12.15
C GLU A 179 -5.32 15.78 12.52
N GLN A 180 -5.39 14.45 12.50
CA GLN A 180 -4.28 13.55 12.82
C GLN A 180 -3.05 13.78 11.94
N HIS A 181 -3.26 14.05 10.65
CA HIS A 181 -2.18 14.21 9.67
C HIS A 181 -1.87 15.68 9.33
N GLY A 182 -2.53 16.64 9.98
CA GLY A 182 -2.32 18.07 9.75
C GLY A 182 -2.65 18.53 8.32
N LEU A 183 -3.70 17.97 7.72
CA LEU A 183 -4.10 18.22 6.34
C LEU A 183 -5.11 19.36 6.22
N SER A 184 -4.94 20.18 5.19
CA SER A 184 -6.05 20.98 4.65
C SER A 184 -7.00 20.12 3.82
N TYR A 185 -8.22 20.61 3.60
CA TYR A 185 -9.18 19.93 2.74
C TYR A 185 -8.67 19.70 1.31
N ASP A 186 -7.95 20.67 0.73
CA ASP A 186 -7.42 20.55 -0.63
C ASP A 186 -6.32 19.47 -0.73
N GLN A 187 -5.52 19.31 0.32
CA GLN A 187 -4.54 18.22 0.42
C GLN A 187 -5.23 16.87 0.59
N TYR A 188 -6.25 16.79 1.43
CA TYR A 188 -7.09 15.60 1.57
C TYR A 188 -7.76 15.20 0.24
N ASP A 189 -8.31 16.17 -0.50
CA ASP A 189 -8.92 15.89 -1.80
C ASP A 189 -7.88 15.47 -2.84
N SER A 190 -6.68 16.04 -2.81
CA SER A 190 -5.55 15.61 -3.65
C SER A 190 -5.16 14.15 -3.38
N ILE A 191 -5.17 13.70 -2.12
CA ILE A 191 -4.96 12.30 -1.74
C ILE A 191 -6.06 11.40 -2.31
N ARG A 192 -7.32 11.80 -2.21
CA ARG A 192 -8.44 11.04 -2.81
C ARG A 192 -8.28 10.89 -4.32
N ASN A 193 -7.88 11.97 -5.00
CA ASN A 193 -7.60 11.95 -6.44
C ASN A 193 -6.38 11.07 -6.79
N ASN A 194 -5.36 11.02 -5.92
CA ASN A 194 -4.23 10.11 -6.04
C ASN A 194 -4.68 8.64 -5.97
N LEU A 195 -5.49 8.30 -4.97
CA LEU A 195 -6.08 6.95 -4.82
C LEU A 195 -6.97 6.58 -6.02
N PHE A 196 -7.71 7.54 -6.59
CA PHE A 196 -8.45 7.34 -7.84
C PHE A 196 -7.52 7.09 -9.03
N ARG A 197 -6.43 7.85 -9.18
CA ARG A 197 -5.44 7.67 -10.25
C ARG A 197 -4.76 6.29 -10.19
N LEU A 198 -4.52 5.78 -8.98
CA LEU A 198 -3.98 4.43 -8.76
C LEU A 198 -5.03 3.32 -9.01
N GLY A 199 -6.28 3.67 -9.33
CA GLY A 199 -7.36 2.71 -9.56
C GLY A 199 -7.91 2.08 -8.28
N ILE A 200 -7.45 2.52 -7.09
CA ILE A 200 -7.91 2.04 -5.79
C ILE A 200 -9.33 2.57 -5.51
N LEU A 201 -9.58 3.83 -5.85
CA LEU A 201 -10.92 4.42 -5.84
C LEU A 201 -11.51 4.46 -7.24
N THR A 202 -12.84 4.41 -7.31
CA THR A 202 -13.64 4.70 -8.50
C THR A 202 -14.71 5.71 -8.17
N THR A 203 -15.30 6.35 -9.18
CA THR A 203 -16.43 7.26 -8.99
C THR A 203 -17.74 6.48 -8.91
N LYS A 204 -18.58 6.77 -7.91
CA LYS A 204 -19.97 6.30 -7.86
C LYS A 204 -20.76 6.93 -8.99
N THR A 205 -20.84 6.25 -10.13
CA THR A 205 -21.45 6.84 -11.32
C THR A 205 -22.58 5.99 -11.85
N GLU A 206 -23.82 6.38 -11.48
CA GLU A 206 -25.03 6.23 -12.31
C GLU A 206 -26.25 6.93 -11.64
N LYS A 207 -26.53 6.62 -10.37
CA LYS A 207 -27.76 7.11 -9.70
C LYS A 207 -27.81 8.63 -9.50
N LYS A 208 -26.72 9.25 -9.05
CA LYS A 208 -26.68 10.71 -8.81
C LYS A 208 -26.72 11.52 -10.11
N ILE A 209 -26.13 10.99 -11.19
CA ILE A 209 -26.20 11.62 -12.51
C ILE A 209 -27.64 11.59 -13.03
N LEU A 210 -28.35 10.48 -12.87
CA LEU A 210 -29.77 10.39 -13.25
C LEU A 210 -30.64 11.38 -12.48
N ASP A 211 -30.43 11.52 -11.17
CA ASP A 211 -31.15 12.49 -10.34
C ASP A 211 -30.84 13.94 -10.75
N ASP A 212 -29.59 14.24 -11.08
CA ASP A 212 -29.18 15.57 -11.54
C ASP A 212 -29.68 15.89 -12.96
N LEU A 213 -29.69 14.92 -13.87
CA LEU A 213 -30.33 15.06 -15.19
C LEU A 213 -31.83 15.32 -15.03
N LYS A 214 -32.51 14.61 -14.11
CA LYS A 214 -33.92 14.84 -13.80
C LYS A 214 -34.15 16.24 -13.21
N ASN A 215 -33.26 16.70 -12.33
CA ASN A 215 -33.32 18.05 -11.76
C ASN A 215 -33.07 19.14 -12.82
N LEU A 216 -32.20 18.88 -13.80
CA LEU A 216 -31.94 19.75 -14.94
C LEU A 216 -33.16 19.84 -15.86
N PHE A 217 -33.73 18.70 -16.26
CA PHE A 217 -34.95 18.67 -17.07
C PHE A 217 -36.11 19.40 -16.38
N GLN A 218 -36.27 19.21 -15.07
CA GLN A 218 -37.29 19.92 -14.30
C GLN A 218 -37.01 21.43 -14.27
N SER A 219 -35.76 21.85 -14.10
CA SER A 219 -35.40 23.28 -14.10
C SER A 219 -35.64 23.93 -15.47
N ILE A 220 -35.34 23.23 -16.58
CA ILE A 220 -35.64 23.70 -17.94
C ILE A 220 -37.15 23.84 -18.14
N LYS A 221 -37.94 22.88 -17.67
CA LYS A 221 -39.40 22.96 -17.71
C LYS A 221 -39.94 24.12 -16.90
N ASP A 222 -39.42 24.33 -15.69
CA ASP A 222 -39.83 25.43 -14.81
C ASP A 222 -39.48 26.80 -15.43
N ILE A 223 -38.35 26.91 -16.13
CA ILE A 223 -37.98 28.10 -16.91
C ILE A 223 -38.96 28.31 -18.07
N HIS A 224 -39.25 27.28 -18.86
CA HIS A 224 -40.20 27.36 -19.97
C HIS A 224 -41.58 27.82 -19.49
N ASP A 225 -42.11 27.20 -18.43
CA ASP A 225 -43.42 27.52 -17.85
C ASP A 225 -43.46 28.93 -17.26
N TYR A 226 -42.34 29.40 -16.68
CA TYR A 226 -42.19 30.78 -16.21
C TYR A 226 -42.26 31.78 -17.37
N LEU A 227 -41.49 31.55 -18.43
CA LEU A 227 -41.46 32.41 -19.62
C LEU A 227 -42.80 32.44 -20.34
N GLU A 228 -43.51 31.31 -20.42
CA GLU A 228 -44.85 31.22 -21.01
C GLU A 228 -45.91 31.97 -20.17
N LYS A 229 -45.82 31.91 -18.83
CA LYS A 229 -46.71 32.68 -17.95
C LYS A 229 -46.44 34.17 -18.04
N GLN A 230 -45.17 34.57 -18.16
CA GLN A 230 -44.75 35.95 -18.33
C GLN A 230 -45.24 36.52 -19.67
N SER A 231 -45.09 35.78 -20.77
CA SER A 231 -45.54 36.22 -22.10
C SER A 231 -47.07 36.37 -22.20
N LYS A 232 -47.83 35.61 -21.39
CA LYS A 232 -49.29 35.71 -21.25
C LYS A 232 -49.75 36.77 -20.23
N GLY A 233 -48.84 37.59 -19.70
CA GLY A 233 -49.16 38.67 -18.75
C GLY A 233 -49.64 38.20 -17.36
N LYS A 234 -49.41 36.93 -16.99
CA LYS A 234 -49.82 36.37 -15.70
C LYS A 234 -48.74 36.64 -14.63
N ARG A 235 -49.16 36.83 -13.37
CA ARG A 235 -48.23 36.90 -12.23
C ARG A 235 -47.40 35.61 -12.17
N THR A 236 -46.08 35.75 -12.23
CA THR A 236 -45.15 34.64 -12.13
C THR A 236 -44.69 34.43 -10.69
N SER A 237 -44.69 33.19 -10.20
CA SER A 237 -44.02 32.81 -8.95
C SER A 237 -42.50 32.84 -9.10
N ASN A 238 -41.75 32.99 -8.00
CA ASN A 238 -40.28 32.93 -8.02
C ASN A 238 -39.77 31.63 -8.65
N LEU A 239 -38.87 31.76 -9.62
CA LEU A 239 -38.19 30.64 -10.27
C LEU A 239 -37.29 29.93 -9.24
N LYS A 240 -37.56 28.65 -8.97
CA LYS A 240 -36.77 27.84 -8.04
C LYS A 240 -35.91 26.85 -8.83
N LEU A 241 -34.70 27.27 -9.19
CA LEU A 241 -33.73 26.36 -9.80
C LEU A 241 -33.26 25.35 -8.76
N LYS A 242 -33.29 24.06 -9.12
CA LYS A 242 -32.72 23.02 -8.26
C LYS A 242 -31.20 23.04 -8.39
N LYS A 243 -30.51 23.01 -7.25
CA LYS A 243 -29.05 22.90 -7.20
C LYS A 243 -28.64 21.49 -7.63
N LEU A 244 -27.65 21.39 -8.51
CA LEU A 244 -26.99 20.13 -8.85
C LEU A 244 -26.14 19.69 -7.64
N ASN A 245 -26.27 18.42 -7.25
CA ASN A 245 -25.62 17.90 -6.05
C ASN A 245 -24.57 16.82 -6.36
N SER A 246 -24.35 16.50 -7.63
CA SER A 246 -23.23 15.65 -8.07
C SER A 246 -21.91 16.33 -7.70
N ARG A 247 -21.36 15.91 -6.56
CA ARG A 247 -19.92 15.85 -6.36
C ARG A 247 -19.48 14.45 -6.75
N ASP A 248 -18.31 14.32 -7.36
CA ASP A 248 -17.67 13.03 -7.56
C ASP A 248 -17.52 12.36 -6.18
N SER A 249 -18.41 11.41 -5.89
CA SER A 249 -18.31 10.62 -4.67
C SER A 249 -17.51 9.38 -5.02
N PHE A 250 -16.29 9.33 -4.51
CA PHE A 250 -15.45 8.14 -4.62
C PHE A 250 -16.01 6.98 -3.79
N GLU A 251 -15.76 5.77 -4.27
CA GLU A 251 -15.90 4.50 -3.55
C GLU A 251 -14.71 3.61 -3.84
N ILE A 252 -14.48 2.62 -2.99
CA ILE A 252 -13.42 1.64 -3.22
C ILE A 252 -13.75 0.77 -4.44
N SER A 253 -12.80 0.67 -5.37
CA SER A 253 -12.93 -0.17 -6.55
C SER A 253 -12.78 -1.66 -6.19
N LYS A 254 -13.00 -2.57 -7.16
CA LYS A 254 -12.70 -3.99 -6.93
C LYS A 254 -11.23 -4.20 -6.64
N PHE A 255 -10.36 -3.63 -7.48
CA PHE A 255 -8.92 -3.67 -7.29
C PHE A 255 -8.49 -3.05 -5.95
N GLY A 256 -9.13 -1.95 -5.54
CA GLY A 256 -8.87 -1.34 -4.24
C GLY A 256 -9.20 -2.25 -3.06
N ARG A 257 -10.26 -3.06 -3.16
CA ARG A 257 -10.58 -4.10 -2.16
C ARG A 257 -9.52 -5.19 -2.15
N ASP A 258 -9.08 -5.66 -3.32
CA ASP A 258 -8.04 -6.68 -3.43
C ASP A 258 -6.72 -6.18 -2.80
N ILE A 259 -6.34 -4.91 -3.02
CA ILE A 259 -5.17 -4.27 -2.37
C ILE A 259 -5.32 -4.22 -0.84
N VAL A 260 -6.53 -3.89 -0.39
CA VAL A 260 -6.88 -3.80 1.03
C VAL A 260 -6.76 -5.15 1.74
N GLU A 261 -7.31 -6.19 1.13
CA GLU A 261 -7.26 -7.56 1.61
C GLU A 261 -5.82 -8.07 1.64
N PHE A 262 -5.07 -7.81 0.56
CA PHE A 262 -3.72 -8.30 0.39
C PHE A 262 -2.69 -7.70 1.34
N PHE A 263 -2.72 -6.38 1.57
CA PHE A 263 -1.68 -5.69 2.35
C PHE A 263 -2.09 -5.31 3.76
N PHE A 264 -3.36 -5.03 4.00
CA PHE A 264 -3.76 -4.39 5.25
C PHE A 264 -4.41 -5.38 6.21
N ASN A 265 -4.73 -6.61 5.79
CA ASN A 265 -5.49 -7.61 6.56
C ASN A 265 -6.79 -7.00 7.12
N LEU A 266 -7.56 -6.31 6.26
CA LEU A 266 -8.88 -5.81 6.66
C LEU A 266 -9.85 -6.95 6.47
N GLU A 267 -9.97 -7.82 7.48
CA GLU A 267 -10.92 -8.94 7.44
C GLU A 267 -12.32 -8.43 7.09
N GLU A 268 -12.97 -9.08 6.12
CA GLU A 268 -14.43 -9.10 6.10
C GLU A 268 -14.85 -9.95 7.30
N THR A 269 -15.23 -9.30 8.41
CA THR A 269 -16.06 -9.97 9.41
C THR A 269 -17.35 -10.41 8.72
N SER A 270 -17.41 -11.70 8.38
CA SER A 270 -18.63 -12.41 7.98
C SER A 270 -19.38 -12.91 9.21
#